data_AF-A0A9E4WQG3-F1
#
_entry.id   AF-A0A9E4WQG3-F1
#
_cell.length_a   1.000
_cell.length_b   1.000
_cell.length_c   1.000
_cell.angle_alpha   90.00
_cell.angle_beta   90.00
_cell.angle_gamma   90.00
#
_symmetry.space_group_name_H-M   'P 1'
#
loop_
_entity.id
_entity.type
_entity.pdbx_description
1 polymer ?
#
loop_
_entity_poly.entity_id
_entity_poly.type
_entity_poly.pdbx_seq_one_letter_code
_entity_poly.pdbx_strand_id
1 'polypeptide(L)'
;NRLLVFTVGMENGMEASSPPAGDRDVITVSYGGQSLTMAAEVVVCSGSPNSFCDRTELWYLDETGIQAATGSTFSVTWSGDPPFELEEYFAAVTLKDVDQVSPIGDSSTNSTTTANPIQVSSALSVGQGDFVVVSAIAGTAGSYTPGSGYTEGTDQSALSSTMASAYKAIITAGTEQPSMLFDFTMQRQVILAVAINAP
;
A
#
# COMPACT_ATOMS: atom_id res chain seq x y z
N ASN A 1 -16.00 -6.09 16.02
CA ASN A 1 -14.94 -5.08 15.87
C ASN A 1 -14.37 -5.15 14.48
N ARG A 2 -14.67 -4.16 13.64
CA ARG A 2 -14.20 -4.08 12.25
C ARG A 2 -13.00 -3.14 12.14
N LEU A 3 -12.19 -3.37 11.12
CA LEU A 3 -11.17 -2.43 10.67
C LEU A 3 -11.31 -2.28 9.16
N LEU A 4 -11.48 -1.06 8.68
CA LEU A 4 -11.44 -0.75 7.26
C LEU A 4 -9.99 -0.43 6.91
N VAL A 5 -9.41 -1.18 5.98
CA VAL A 5 -8.07 -0.95 5.46
C VAL A 5 -8.19 -0.45 4.04
N PHE A 6 -7.39 0.54 3.70
CA PHE A 6 -7.33 1.17 2.39
C PHE A 6 -5.87 1.28 1.97
N THR A 7 -5.55 0.87 0.75
CA THR A 7 -4.23 1.08 0.16
C THR A 7 -4.36 2.02 -1.03
N VAL A 8 -3.42 2.95 -1.12
CA VAL A 8 -3.27 3.85 -2.26
C VAL A 8 -1.89 3.63 -2.87
N GLY A 9 -1.85 3.45 -4.18
CA GLY A 9 -0.64 3.39 -4.97
C GLY A 9 -0.63 4.53 -5.99
N MET A 10 0.55 5.05 -6.30
CA MET A 10 0.70 6.07 -7.32
C MET A 10 2.06 5.95 -7.99
N GLU A 11 2.08 5.96 -9.32
CA GLU A 11 3.24 6.43 -10.08
C GLU A 11 3.01 7.88 -10.48
N ASN A 12 4.03 8.71 -10.24
CA ASN A 12 4.05 10.11 -10.65
C ASN A 12 5.38 10.40 -11.35
N GLY A 13 5.38 11.27 -12.36
CA GLY A 13 6.61 11.86 -12.88
C GLY A 13 6.46 13.18 -13.64
N MET A 14 7.57 13.61 -14.24
CA MET A 14 7.69 14.91 -14.90
C MET A 14 7.41 14.84 -16.41
N GLU A 15 6.78 15.88 -16.95
CA GLU A 15 7.06 16.30 -18.34
C GLU A 15 8.42 17.02 -18.42
N ALA A 16 9.13 16.84 -19.54
CA ALA A 16 10.39 17.55 -19.81
C ALA A 16 10.27 19.09 -19.85
N SER A 17 9.04 19.64 -19.87
CA SER A 17 8.73 21.07 -20.01
C SER A 17 8.02 21.72 -18.80
N SER A 18 7.78 20.97 -17.72
CA SER A 18 7.08 21.43 -16.51
C SER A 18 8.03 21.50 -15.31
N PRO A 19 7.84 22.36 -14.28
CA PRO A 19 8.63 22.26 -13.06
C PRO A 19 8.52 20.85 -12.47
N PRO A 20 9.56 20.35 -11.79
CA PRO A 20 9.60 18.98 -11.32
C PRO A 20 8.43 18.65 -10.40
N ALA A 21 7.57 17.72 -10.83
CA ALA A 21 6.42 17.28 -10.03
C ALA A 21 6.81 16.26 -8.94
N GLY A 22 7.94 15.56 -9.10
CA GLY A 22 8.52 14.69 -8.08
C GLY A 22 7.56 13.70 -7.44
N ASP A 23 7.88 13.26 -6.22
CA ASP A 23 6.92 12.56 -5.38
C ASP A 23 5.73 13.47 -5.01
N ARG A 24 4.52 12.91 -5.01
CA ARG A 24 3.29 13.58 -4.59
C ARG A 24 2.70 12.83 -3.41
N ASP A 25 2.85 13.43 -2.25
CA ASP A 25 2.41 12.87 -0.97
C ASP A 25 0.89 12.82 -0.84
N VAL A 26 0.35 11.79 -0.19
CA VAL A 26 -1.06 11.73 0.21
C VAL A 26 -1.22 12.44 1.55
N ILE A 27 -1.97 13.54 1.56
CA ILE A 27 -2.15 14.37 2.77
C ILE A 27 -3.20 13.78 3.70
N THR A 28 -4.32 13.31 3.13
CA THR A 28 -5.39 12.68 3.91
C THR A 28 -6.16 11.66 3.09
N VAL A 29 -6.56 10.58 3.74
CA VAL A 29 -7.62 9.69 3.25
C VAL A 29 -8.82 9.78 4.18
N SER A 30 -10.02 9.81 3.62
CA SER A 30 -11.27 9.73 4.40
C SER A 30 -12.26 8.74 3.80
N TYR A 31 -13.14 8.18 4.64
CA TYR A 31 -14.22 7.30 4.24
C TYR A 31 -15.53 7.79 4.86
N GLY A 32 -16.51 8.13 4.02
CA GLY A 32 -17.82 8.64 4.47
C GLY A 32 -17.73 9.85 5.39
N GLY A 33 -16.71 10.71 5.19
CA GLY A 33 -16.45 11.89 6.00
C GLY A 33 -15.54 11.67 7.22
N GLN A 34 -15.13 10.43 7.52
CA GLN A 34 -14.26 10.10 8.64
C GLN A 34 -12.82 9.96 8.16
N SER A 35 -11.88 10.61 8.83
CA SER A 35 -10.46 10.56 8.47
C SER A 35 -9.86 9.20 8.85
N LEU A 36 -9.10 8.61 7.93
CA LEU A 36 -8.31 7.42 8.20
C LEU A 36 -6.99 7.79 8.87
N THR A 37 -6.37 6.81 9.51
CA THR A 37 -5.02 6.88 10.08
C THR A 37 -4.05 6.14 9.19
N MET A 38 -2.88 6.73 8.89
CA MET A 38 -1.82 6.07 8.12
C MET A 38 -1.13 5.00 8.98
N ALA A 39 -0.96 3.80 8.44
CA ALA A 39 -0.21 2.71 9.06
C ALA A 39 1.22 2.63 8.55
N ALA A 40 1.42 2.77 7.23
CA ALA A 40 2.73 2.68 6.60
C ALA A 40 2.73 3.39 5.24
N GLU A 41 3.89 3.89 4.84
CA GLU A 41 4.15 4.47 3.53
C GLU A 41 5.54 4.06 3.03
N VAL A 42 5.71 4.05 1.71
CA VAL A 42 7.02 3.88 1.08
C VAL A 42 7.01 4.48 -0.32
N VAL A 43 8.13 5.10 -0.69
CA VAL A 43 8.33 5.73 -2.00
C VAL A 43 9.73 5.42 -2.53
N VAL A 44 9.85 5.28 -3.85
CA VAL A 44 11.14 5.20 -4.54
C VAL A 44 11.12 6.05 -5.79
N CYS A 45 12.20 6.80 -6.04
CA CYS A 45 12.33 7.67 -7.21
C CYS A 45 13.51 7.26 -8.09
N SER A 46 13.45 7.57 -9.39
CA SER A 46 14.55 7.40 -10.36
C SER A 46 15.68 8.42 -10.16
N GLY A 47 16.40 8.28 -9.06
CA GLY A 47 17.64 9.01 -8.75
C GLY A 47 17.45 10.32 -7.99
N SER A 48 16.49 11.18 -8.38
CA SER A 48 16.19 12.45 -7.68
C SER A 48 14.73 12.46 -7.17
N PRO A 49 14.41 13.12 -6.04
CA PRO A 49 13.02 13.29 -5.56
C PRO A 49 12.09 13.96 -6.58
N ASN A 50 12.68 14.61 -7.58
CA ASN A 50 12.00 15.31 -8.66
C ASN A 50 11.76 14.43 -9.89
N SER A 51 12.11 13.14 -9.86
CA SER A 51 12.00 12.21 -11.01
C SER A 51 10.72 11.38 -10.95
N PHE A 52 10.57 10.38 -11.82
CA PHE A 52 9.50 9.38 -11.67
C PHE A 52 9.63 8.70 -10.30
N CYS A 53 8.54 8.69 -9.54
CA CYS A 53 8.44 8.11 -8.22
C CYS A 53 7.25 7.16 -8.15
N ASP A 54 7.47 6.01 -7.53
CA ASP A 54 6.47 5.00 -7.22
C ASP A 54 6.24 4.98 -5.71
N ARG A 55 4.99 5.12 -5.31
CA ARG A 55 4.55 5.23 -3.92
C ARG A 55 3.44 4.24 -3.65
N THR A 56 3.46 3.65 -2.46
CA THR A 56 2.28 2.99 -1.90
C THR A 56 2.16 3.29 -0.41
N GLU A 57 0.92 3.39 0.05
CA GLU A 57 0.58 3.66 1.43
C GLU A 57 -0.60 2.79 1.88
N LEU A 58 -0.66 2.51 3.18
CA LEU A 58 -1.76 1.82 3.83
C LEU A 58 -2.34 2.67 4.94
N TRP A 59 -3.66 2.80 4.91
CA TRP A 59 -4.47 3.60 5.83
C TRP A 59 -5.55 2.72 6.46
N TYR A 60 -6.03 3.09 7.64
CA TYR A 60 -7.10 2.36 8.32
C TYR A 60 -8.11 3.27 9.03
N LEU A 61 -9.34 2.76 9.19
CA LEU A 61 -10.40 3.34 10.01
C LEU A 61 -10.89 2.29 11.01
N ASP A 62 -10.92 2.65 12.29
CA ASP A 62 -11.42 1.80 13.36
C ASP A 62 -12.95 1.65 13.35
N GLU A 63 -13.49 0.79 14.20
CA GLU A 63 -14.92 0.53 14.33
C GLU A 63 -15.72 1.80 14.64
N THR A 64 -15.18 2.70 15.47
CA THR A 64 -15.85 3.95 15.84
C THR A 64 -16.00 4.86 14.63
N GLY A 65 -14.93 5.02 13.84
CA GLY A 65 -14.93 5.76 12.59
C GLY A 65 -15.86 5.13 11.56
N ILE A 66 -15.84 3.80 11.39
CA ILE A 66 -16.74 3.12 10.44
C ILE A 66 -18.21 3.36 10.81
N GLN A 67 -18.57 3.35 12.11
CA GLN A 67 -19.94 3.64 12.56
C GLN A 67 -20.33 5.12 12.37
N ALA A 68 -19.38 6.04 12.49
CA ALA A 68 -19.60 7.47 12.32
C ALA A 68 -19.64 7.92 10.85
N ALA A 69 -19.25 7.06 9.91
CA ALA A 69 -19.28 7.36 8.48
C ALA A 69 -20.72 7.50 7.98
N THR A 70 -21.01 8.61 7.29
CA THR A 70 -22.35 8.91 6.75
C THR A 70 -22.52 8.45 5.30
N GLY A 71 -21.54 7.75 4.75
CA GLY A 71 -21.51 7.26 3.38
C GLY A 71 -20.40 6.24 3.17
N SER A 72 -20.24 5.78 1.94
CA SER A 72 -19.29 4.73 1.56
C SER A 72 -18.23 5.20 0.55
N THR A 73 -18.04 6.51 0.44
CA THR A 73 -17.10 7.10 -0.51
C THR A 73 -15.75 7.32 0.15
N PHE A 74 -14.68 6.86 -0.50
CA PHE A 74 -13.33 7.26 -0.18
C PHE A 74 -13.01 8.62 -0.82
N SER A 75 -12.27 9.46 -0.11
CA SER A 75 -11.72 10.71 -0.65
C SER A 75 -10.27 10.82 -0.26
N VAL A 76 -9.41 10.95 -1.26
CA VAL A 76 -7.95 11.08 -1.13
C VAL A 76 -7.59 12.53 -1.49
N THR A 77 -6.88 13.19 -0.58
CA THR A 77 -6.31 14.51 -0.83
C THR A 77 -4.82 14.37 -0.96
N TRP A 78 -4.28 14.95 -2.02
CA TRP A 78 -2.87 14.87 -2.36
C TRP A 78 -2.22 16.24 -2.19
N SER A 79 -0.90 16.24 -1.98
CA SER A 79 -0.09 17.44 -2.04
C SER A 79 0.09 17.91 -3.49
N GLY A 80 0.63 19.12 -3.66
CA GLY A 80 1.08 19.64 -4.96
C GLY A 80 0.00 19.84 -6.03
N ASP A 81 0.46 20.28 -7.20
CA ASP A 81 -0.36 20.35 -8.41
C ASP A 81 -0.55 18.95 -9.03
N PRO A 82 -1.63 18.72 -9.80
CA PRO A 82 -1.85 17.43 -10.47
C PRO A 82 -0.67 17.11 -11.41
N PRO A 83 -0.10 15.91 -11.34
CA PRO A 83 0.99 15.53 -12.23
C PRO A 83 0.52 15.28 -13.65
N PHE A 84 1.50 15.14 -14.55
CA PHE A 84 1.26 14.85 -15.96
C PHE A 84 0.88 13.39 -16.19
N GLU A 85 1.65 12.47 -15.60
CA GLU A 85 1.29 11.05 -15.50
C GLU A 85 0.71 10.83 -14.10
N LEU A 86 -0.54 10.36 -14.10
CA LEU A 86 -1.39 10.31 -12.92
C LEU A 86 -2.04 8.93 -12.89
N GLU A 87 -1.21 7.94 -12.53
CA GLU A 87 -1.63 6.55 -12.40
C GLU A 87 -1.89 6.28 -10.91
N GLU A 88 -3.14 6.48 -10.50
CA GLU A 88 -3.60 6.26 -9.13
C GLU A 88 -4.32 4.92 -9.01
N TYR A 89 -3.98 4.16 -7.97
CA TYR A 89 -4.51 2.82 -7.70
C TYR A 89 -5.06 2.74 -6.29
N PHE A 90 -6.19 2.06 -6.14
CA PHE A 90 -6.87 1.95 -4.86
C PHE A 90 -7.32 0.52 -4.60
N ALA A 91 -7.17 0.05 -3.37
CA ALA A 91 -7.82 -1.17 -2.90
C ALA A 91 -8.30 -0.96 -1.46
N ALA A 92 -9.36 -1.67 -1.09
CA ALA A 92 -9.90 -1.59 0.26
C ALA A 92 -10.44 -2.95 0.72
N VAL A 93 -10.33 -3.23 2.01
CA VAL A 93 -10.92 -4.40 2.64
C VAL A 93 -11.47 -4.03 4.01
N THR A 94 -12.62 -4.59 4.37
CA THR A 94 -13.13 -4.52 5.75
C THR A 94 -12.86 -5.84 6.44
N LEU A 95 -12.03 -5.81 7.46
CA LEU A 95 -11.75 -6.95 8.33
C LEU A 95 -12.71 -6.94 9.51
N LYS A 96 -12.92 -8.12 10.10
CA LYS A 96 -13.70 -8.31 11.32
C LYS A 96 -12.82 -8.98 12.37
N ASP A 97 -13.26 -8.88 13.61
CA ASP A 97 -12.60 -9.47 14.77
C ASP A 97 -11.15 -8.94 14.88
N VAL A 98 -10.99 -7.62 14.90
CA VAL A 98 -9.69 -6.91 15.01
C VAL A 98 -9.59 -6.20 16.36
N ASP A 99 -8.41 -6.18 16.97
CA ASP A 99 -8.13 -5.34 18.15
C ASP A 99 -8.32 -3.86 17.81
N GLN A 100 -9.13 -3.17 18.63
CA GLN A 100 -9.44 -1.75 18.43
C GLN A 100 -8.58 -0.82 19.29
N VAL A 101 -7.77 -1.38 20.21
CA VAL A 101 -6.84 -0.60 21.04
C VAL A 101 -5.51 -0.43 20.32
N SER A 102 -5.01 -1.48 19.66
CA SER A 102 -3.80 -1.43 18.84
C SER A 102 -3.99 -2.25 17.57
N PRO A 103 -4.77 -1.75 16.58
CA PRO A 103 -5.09 -2.52 15.38
C PRO A 103 -3.87 -2.90 14.56
N ILE A 104 -2.84 -2.06 14.56
CA ILE A 104 -1.59 -2.29 13.84
C ILE A 104 -0.55 -2.84 14.82
N GLY A 105 -0.13 -4.09 14.62
CA GLY A 105 0.85 -4.77 15.48
C GLY A 105 2.29 -4.57 15.03
N ASP A 106 2.53 -4.60 13.73
CA ASP A 106 3.85 -4.42 13.14
C ASP A 106 3.72 -3.93 11.68
N SER A 107 4.77 -3.33 11.14
CA SER A 107 4.83 -2.92 9.74
C SER A 107 6.28 -2.95 9.22
N SER A 108 6.43 -3.22 7.94
CA SER A 108 7.74 -3.20 7.29
C SER A 108 7.60 -2.79 5.83
N THR A 109 8.62 -2.09 5.32
CA THR A 109 8.65 -1.59 3.95
C THR A 109 9.99 -1.93 3.29
N ASN A 110 10.03 -1.87 1.96
CA ASN A 110 11.25 -1.87 1.19
C ASN A 110 11.04 -1.16 -0.14
N SER A 111 12.14 -0.71 -0.74
CA SER A 111 12.18 -0.06 -2.04
C SER A 111 13.40 -0.52 -2.82
N THR A 112 13.28 -0.65 -4.13
CA THR A 112 14.40 -1.00 -5.01
C THR A 112 14.18 -0.45 -6.40
N THR A 113 15.25 -0.26 -7.16
CA THR A 113 15.15 0.05 -8.59
C THR A 113 15.40 -1.17 -9.47
N THR A 114 15.77 -2.32 -8.91
CA THR A 114 16.26 -3.48 -9.68
C THR A 114 15.90 -4.88 -9.15
N ALA A 115 15.56 -5.05 -7.87
CA ALA A 115 15.46 -6.38 -7.25
C ALA A 115 14.09 -7.05 -7.44
N ASN A 116 14.06 -8.25 -8.04
CA ASN A 116 12.89 -9.10 -8.23
C ASN A 116 13.10 -10.51 -7.67
N PRO A 117 12.21 -11.07 -6.83
CA PRO A 117 11.05 -10.42 -6.19
C PRO A 117 11.48 -9.31 -5.22
N ILE A 118 10.58 -8.36 -4.97
CA ILE A 118 10.74 -7.42 -3.86
C ILE A 118 10.19 -8.04 -2.57
N GLN A 119 10.88 -7.82 -1.45
CA GLN A 119 10.52 -8.34 -0.13
C GLN A 119 10.68 -7.23 0.90
N VAL A 120 9.83 -7.20 1.93
CA VAL A 120 9.96 -6.23 3.02
C VAL A 120 11.30 -6.39 3.76
N SER A 121 11.87 -5.28 4.25
CA SER A 121 13.24 -5.24 4.76
C SER A 121 13.45 -5.98 6.08
N SER A 122 12.41 -6.03 6.91
CA SER A 122 12.37 -6.78 8.17
C SER A 122 11.18 -7.73 8.19
N ALA A 123 11.32 -8.87 8.87
CA ALA A 123 10.18 -9.73 9.15
C ALA A 123 9.26 -9.05 10.19
N LEU A 124 7.96 -9.14 9.96
CA LEU A 124 6.91 -8.66 10.86
C LEU A 124 6.66 -9.71 11.93
N SER A 125 6.52 -9.28 13.18
CA SER A 125 6.02 -10.11 14.27
C SER A 125 4.51 -10.29 14.12
N VAL A 126 4.03 -11.53 14.21
CA VAL A 126 2.60 -11.85 14.09
C VAL A 126 2.13 -12.80 15.20
N GLY A 127 0.95 -12.51 15.73
CA GLY A 127 0.17 -13.36 16.62
C GLY A 127 -0.69 -14.36 15.85
N GLN A 128 -1.18 -15.38 16.57
CA GLN A 128 -2.21 -16.26 16.02
C GLN A 128 -3.52 -15.49 15.87
N GLY A 129 -4.16 -15.60 14.71
CA GLY A 129 -5.40 -14.90 14.37
C GLY A 129 -5.16 -13.59 13.62
N ASP A 130 -3.94 -13.03 13.68
CA ASP A 130 -3.58 -11.81 12.99
C ASP A 130 -3.80 -11.91 11.48
N PHE A 131 -3.81 -10.77 10.82
CA PHE A 131 -3.93 -10.66 9.38
C PHE A 131 -2.82 -9.79 8.82
N VAL A 132 -2.07 -10.29 7.83
CA VAL A 132 -1.06 -9.49 7.14
C VAL A 132 -1.64 -8.98 5.83
N VAL A 133 -1.55 -7.67 5.60
CA VAL A 133 -1.88 -7.01 4.34
C VAL A 133 -0.61 -6.48 3.70
N VAL A 134 -0.48 -6.67 2.40
CA VAL A 134 0.70 -6.31 1.59
C VAL A 134 0.23 -5.45 0.44
N SER A 135 1.01 -4.42 0.11
CA SER A 135 0.87 -3.67 -1.14
C SER A 135 2.23 -3.51 -1.78
N ALA A 136 2.28 -3.69 -3.11
CA ALA A 136 3.45 -3.38 -3.91
C ALA A 136 3.03 -2.60 -5.16
N ILE A 137 3.91 -1.72 -5.62
CA ILE A 137 3.76 -1.01 -6.90
C ILE A 137 5.10 -1.01 -7.63
N ALA A 138 5.04 -1.09 -8.95
CA ALA A 138 6.18 -0.95 -9.85
C ALA A 138 5.90 0.12 -10.89
N GLY A 139 6.92 0.92 -11.21
CA GLY A 139 6.93 1.85 -12.34
C GLY A 139 7.16 1.14 -13.68
N THR A 140 6.43 0.04 -13.90
CA THR A 140 6.34 -0.70 -15.16
C THR A 140 4.99 -1.42 -15.22
N ALA A 141 4.31 -1.39 -16.37
CA ALA A 141 3.11 -2.20 -16.58
C ALA A 141 3.43 -3.70 -16.63
N GLY A 142 2.59 -4.52 -16.01
CA GLY A 142 2.80 -5.95 -15.78
C GLY A 142 1.86 -6.49 -14.71
N SER A 143 2.26 -7.58 -14.06
CA SER A 143 1.47 -8.28 -13.05
C SER A 143 2.36 -8.76 -11.89
N TYR A 144 1.78 -8.83 -10.69
CA TYR A 144 2.44 -9.36 -9.52
C TYR A 144 1.99 -10.79 -9.22
N THR A 145 2.86 -11.53 -8.53
CA THR A 145 2.53 -12.81 -7.90
C THR A 145 3.02 -12.78 -6.46
N PRO A 146 2.12 -12.89 -5.46
CA PRO A 146 2.54 -12.91 -4.07
C PRO A 146 3.42 -14.12 -3.73
N GLY A 147 4.34 -13.95 -2.79
CA GLY A 147 5.14 -15.03 -2.24
C GLY A 147 4.28 -16.14 -1.61
N SER A 148 4.87 -17.32 -1.43
CA SER A 148 4.14 -18.51 -0.98
C SER A 148 3.36 -18.29 0.32
N GLY A 149 2.10 -18.72 0.32
CA GLY A 149 1.20 -18.62 1.47
C GLY A 149 0.40 -17.32 1.56
N TYR A 150 0.65 -16.36 0.67
CA TYR A 150 -0.20 -15.18 0.49
C TYR A 150 -1.23 -15.43 -0.60
N THR A 151 -2.41 -14.83 -0.43
CA THR A 151 -3.46 -14.77 -1.46
C THR A 151 -3.42 -13.39 -2.10
N GLU A 152 -3.49 -13.35 -3.43
CA GLU A 152 -3.62 -12.10 -4.16
C GLU A 152 -5.00 -11.46 -3.92
N GLY A 153 -5.01 -10.15 -3.68
CA GLY A 153 -6.22 -9.35 -3.52
C GLY A 153 -6.59 -8.61 -4.80
N THR A 154 -5.69 -7.76 -5.28
CA THR A 154 -5.88 -6.95 -6.50
C THR A 154 -4.61 -6.96 -7.32
N ASP A 155 -4.75 -6.86 -8.64
CA ASP A 155 -3.68 -6.56 -9.58
C ASP A 155 -4.21 -5.52 -10.58
N GLN A 156 -3.69 -4.30 -10.49
CA GLN A 156 -4.16 -3.14 -11.25
C GLN A 156 -2.98 -2.59 -12.04
N SER A 157 -3.07 -2.65 -13.36
CA SER A 157 -2.05 -2.15 -14.27
C SER A 157 -2.60 -1.02 -15.14
N ALA A 158 -1.78 -0.01 -15.39
CA ALA A 158 -2.07 1.03 -16.37
C ALA A 158 -0.96 1.07 -17.43
N LEU A 159 -0.63 2.24 -17.98
CA LEU A 159 0.30 2.32 -19.10
C LEU A 159 1.76 2.19 -18.65
N SER A 160 2.11 2.81 -17.54
CA SER A 160 3.49 2.89 -17.07
C SER A 160 3.74 2.22 -15.72
N SER A 161 2.70 1.87 -14.97
CA SER A 161 2.84 1.21 -13.66
C SER A 161 1.81 0.11 -13.39
N THR A 162 2.07 -0.66 -12.33
CA THR A 162 1.19 -1.69 -11.79
C THR A 162 1.25 -1.68 -10.27
N MET A 163 0.09 -1.67 -9.62
CA MET A 163 -0.06 -1.90 -8.17
C MET A 163 -0.81 -3.21 -7.93
N ALA A 164 -0.30 -4.01 -6.99
CA ALA A 164 -0.99 -5.17 -6.48
C ALA A 164 -1.11 -5.15 -4.95
N SER A 165 -2.09 -5.90 -4.45
CA SER A 165 -2.27 -6.16 -3.03
C SER A 165 -2.33 -7.66 -2.78
N ALA A 166 -1.88 -8.08 -1.60
CA ALA A 166 -1.95 -9.47 -1.16
C ALA A 166 -2.23 -9.54 0.33
N TYR A 167 -2.67 -10.71 0.80
CA TYR A 167 -2.98 -10.89 2.20
C TYR A 167 -2.77 -12.33 2.68
N LYS A 168 -2.66 -12.48 4.01
CA LYS A 168 -2.55 -13.77 4.68
C LYS A 168 -3.19 -13.73 6.06
N ALA A 169 -4.04 -14.72 6.35
CA ALA A 169 -4.50 -14.98 7.71
C ALA A 169 -3.47 -15.82 8.46
N ILE A 170 -3.14 -15.43 9.69
CA ILE A 170 -2.10 -16.08 10.50
C ILE A 170 -2.72 -17.14 11.39
N ILE A 171 -2.38 -18.40 11.12
CA ILE A 171 -2.89 -19.56 11.87
C ILE A 171 -2.00 -19.97 13.05
N THR A 172 -0.73 -19.56 13.02
CA THR A 172 0.28 -19.84 14.05
C THR A 172 1.14 -18.59 14.24
N ALA A 173 1.33 -18.16 15.49
CA ALA A 173 2.18 -17.02 15.81
C ALA A 173 3.64 -17.25 15.37
N GLY A 174 4.34 -16.18 15.02
CA GLY A 174 5.70 -16.23 14.52
C GLY A 174 6.12 -14.95 13.83
N THR A 175 6.80 -15.09 12.69
CA THR A 175 7.22 -13.97 11.87
C THR A 175 6.85 -14.17 10.41
N GLU A 176 6.47 -13.09 9.74
CA GLU A 176 6.16 -13.09 8.31
C GLU A 176 7.09 -12.12 7.57
N GLN A 177 7.56 -12.48 6.38
CA GLN A 177 8.38 -11.59 5.57
C GLN A 177 7.88 -11.59 4.13
N PRO A 178 6.74 -10.93 3.85
CA PRO A 178 6.09 -10.95 2.56
C PRO A 178 6.99 -10.50 1.42
N SER A 179 6.78 -11.12 0.26
CA SER A 179 7.42 -10.75 -1.00
C SER A 179 6.40 -10.73 -2.14
N MET A 180 6.71 -9.97 -3.17
CA MET A 180 5.91 -9.83 -4.39
C MET A 180 6.84 -10.00 -5.60
N LEU A 181 6.56 -10.97 -6.45
CA LEU A 181 7.29 -11.23 -7.70
C LEU A 181 6.61 -10.49 -8.84
N PHE A 182 7.37 -9.72 -9.62
CA PHE A 182 6.86 -9.07 -10.82
C PHE A 182 7.21 -9.87 -12.09
N ASP A 183 6.34 -9.91 -13.08
CA ASP A 183 6.49 -10.73 -14.29
C ASP A 183 7.47 -10.19 -15.35
N PHE A 184 7.90 -8.91 -15.24
CA PHE A 184 8.84 -8.27 -16.16
C PHE A 184 10.13 -7.76 -15.50
N THR A 185 11.02 -7.22 -16.34
CA THR A 185 12.15 -6.42 -15.86
C THR A 185 11.60 -5.11 -15.30
N MET A 186 11.70 -4.98 -13.99
CA MET A 186 11.14 -3.87 -13.26
C MET A 186 11.98 -2.60 -13.33
N GLN A 187 11.29 -1.48 -13.17
CA GLN A 187 11.85 -0.22 -12.70
C GLN A 187 11.10 0.19 -11.45
N ARG A 188 11.82 0.71 -10.44
CA ARG A 188 11.26 1.36 -9.24
C ARG A 188 10.10 0.57 -8.60
N GLN A 189 10.45 -0.33 -7.70
CA GLN A 189 9.47 -1.08 -6.93
C GLN A 189 9.50 -0.67 -5.47
N VAL A 190 8.31 -0.60 -4.89
CA VAL A 190 8.14 -0.51 -3.45
C VAL A 190 7.19 -1.57 -2.97
N ILE A 191 7.39 -1.99 -1.72
CA ILE A 191 6.52 -2.92 -1.01
C ILE A 191 6.34 -2.41 0.41
N LEU A 192 5.12 -2.50 0.92
CA LEU A 192 4.83 -2.41 2.34
C LEU A 192 4.02 -3.62 2.77
N ALA A 193 4.15 -3.97 4.04
CA ALA A 193 3.27 -4.90 4.70
C ALA A 193 2.94 -4.43 6.11
N VAL A 194 1.74 -4.76 6.56
CA VAL A 194 1.23 -4.41 7.88
C VAL A 194 0.59 -5.65 8.50
N ALA A 195 0.97 -5.96 9.73
CA ALA A 195 0.32 -6.96 10.58
C ALA A 195 -0.81 -6.31 11.38
N ILE A 196 -2.01 -6.87 11.25
CA ILE A 196 -3.23 -6.40 11.88
C ILE A 196 -3.57 -7.35 13.02
N ASN A 197 -3.62 -6.83 14.23
CA ASN A 197 -3.80 -7.61 15.45
C ASN A 197 -5.22 -8.19 15.54
N ALA A 198 -5.29 -9.49 15.80
CA ALA A 198 -6.51 -10.10 16.31
C ALA A 198 -6.81 -9.64 17.75
N PRO A 199 -8.03 -9.90 18.27
CA PRO A 199 -8.48 -9.42 19.59
C PRO A 199 -7.80 -10.12 20.77
#